data_AF-A0A382ISY1-F1
#
_entry.id   AF-A0A382ISY1-F1
#
_cell.length_a   1.000
_cell.length_b   1.000
_cell.length_c   1.000
_cell.angle_alpha   90.00
_cell.angle_beta   90.00
_cell.angle_gamma   90.00
#
_symmetry.space_group_name_H-M   'P 1'
#
loop_
_entity.id
_entity.type
_entity.pdbx_description
1 polymer ?
#
loop_
_entity_poly.entity_id
_entity_poly.type
_entity_poly.pdbx_seq_one_letter_code
_entity_poly.pdbx_strand_id
1 'polypeptide(L)'
;MRNDLNGNVMNITKKDLSHSLKEEVNLSKEESSVFVDEFFISLAKALNKNPKVKISGFGTFIKFYTKPRIGRNPKTKESFPIPSKEKVKFAPAKKTKNMLN
;
A
#
# COMPACT_ATOMS: atom_id res chain seq x y z
N MET A 1 -2.69 19.23 1.09
CA MET A 1 -1.66 18.30 1.61
C MET A 1 -0.98 19.01 2.77
N ARG A 2 -0.80 18.35 3.92
CA ARG A 2 -0.06 18.94 5.04
C ARG A 2 1.43 18.81 4.74
N ASN A 3 2.10 19.93 4.54
CA ASN A 3 3.56 20.02 4.39
C ASN A 3 4.18 20.18 5.79
N ASP A 4 5.44 19.76 5.96
CA ASP A 4 6.21 20.21 7.13
C ASP A 4 6.55 21.71 7.01
N LEU A 5 7.16 22.26 8.07
CA LEU A 5 7.64 23.63 8.14
C LEU A 5 8.64 24.01 7.02
N ASN A 6 9.18 23.02 6.30
CA ASN A 6 10.13 23.20 5.20
C ASN A 6 9.49 23.01 3.81
N GLY A 7 8.17 22.85 3.72
CA GLY A 7 7.46 22.70 2.44
C GLY A 7 7.62 21.33 1.79
N ASN A 8 8.20 20.34 2.48
CA ASN A 8 8.25 18.97 2.01
C ASN A 8 6.89 18.30 2.22
N VAL A 9 6.46 17.53 1.22
CA VAL A 9 5.31 16.63 1.39
C VAL A 9 5.67 15.65 2.50
N MET A 10 4.89 15.65 3.58
CA MET A 10 5.04 14.71 4.69
C MET A 10 4.89 13.28 4.17
N ASN A 11 6.01 12.62 3.92
CA ASN A 11 6.03 11.23 3.49
C ASN A 11 5.97 10.32 4.73
N ILE A 12 4.87 9.60 4.88
CA ILE A 12 4.70 8.65 5.99
C ILE A 12 5.43 7.35 5.62
N THR A 13 6.36 6.94 6.47
CA THR A 13 7.13 5.70 6.33
C THR A 13 6.60 4.60 7.26
N LYS A 14 7.10 3.37 7.07
CA LYS A 14 6.83 2.25 7.99
C LYS A 14 7.23 2.58 9.45
N LYS A 15 8.33 3.33 9.62
CA LYS A 15 8.82 3.74 10.95
C LYS A 15 7.81 4.64 11.64
N ASP A 16 7.20 5.55 10.90
CA ASP A 16 6.19 6.48 11.42
C ASP A 16 4.93 5.73 11.84
N LEU A 17 4.47 4.76 11.02
CA LEU A 17 3.34 3.89 11.39
C LEU A 17 3.61 3.06 12.67
N SER A 18 4.84 2.55 12.80
CA SER A 18 5.25 1.79 14.00
C SER A 18 5.29 2.71 15.22
N HIS A 19 5.74 3.95 15.05
CA HIS A 19 5.78 4.94 16.13
C HIS A 19 4.36 5.33 16.58
N SER A 20 3.43 5.58 15.66
CA SER A 20 2.03 5.85 16.00
C SER A 20 1.38 4.69 16.74
N LEU A 21 1.62 3.44 16.32
CA LEU A 21 1.09 2.26 17.02
C LEU A 21 1.63 2.12 18.45
N LYS A 22 2.92 2.45 18.66
CA LYS A 22 3.53 2.49 19.99
C LYS A 22 2.76 3.45 20.91
N GLU A 23 2.44 4.65 20.42
CA GLU A 23 1.75 5.69 21.19
C GLU A 23 0.28 5.36 21.44
N GLU A 24 -0.43 4.81 20.46
CA GLU A 24 -1.86 4.51 20.58
C GLU A 24 -2.15 3.26 21.43
N VAL A 25 -1.27 2.26 21.38
CA VAL A 25 -1.52 0.92 21.96
C VAL A 25 -0.57 0.63 23.14
N ASN A 26 0.30 1.57 23.50
CA ASN A 26 1.28 1.46 24.58
C ASN A 26 2.19 0.21 24.48
N LEU A 27 2.58 -0.14 23.25
CA LEU A 27 3.52 -1.22 22.97
C LEU A 27 4.98 -0.73 23.12
N SER A 28 5.93 -1.65 23.27
CA SER A 28 7.34 -1.29 23.10
C SER A 28 7.64 -0.92 21.65
N LYS A 29 8.77 -0.23 21.44
CA LYS A 29 9.21 0.17 20.09
C LYS A 29 9.48 -1.06 19.23
N GLU A 30 10.09 -2.07 19.83
CA GLU A 30 10.45 -3.34 19.21
C GLU A 30 9.19 -4.10 18.80
N GLU A 31 8.22 -4.27 19.70
CA GLU A 31 6.94 -4.92 19.41
C GLU A 31 6.17 -4.19 18.31
N SER A 32 6.12 -2.86 18.36
CA SER A 32 5.41 -2.07 17.34
C SER A 32 6.01 -2.25 15.95
N SER A 33 7.35 -2.27 15.85
CA SER A 33 8.04 -2.50 14.57
C SER A 33 7.75 -3.92 14.05
N VAL A 34 7.87 -4.93 14.92
CA VAL A 34 7.60 -6.32 14.56
C VAL A 34 6.16 -6.49 14.08
N PHE A 35 5.20 -5.88 14.78
CA PHE A 35 3.79 -6.00 14.44
C PHE A 35 3.46 -5.42 13.06
N VAL A 36 3.98 -4.22 12.76
CA VAL A 36 3.80 -3.59 11.44
C VAL A 36 4.42 -4.45 10.34
N ASP A 37 5.62 -4.99 10.56
CA ASP A 37 6.29 -5.86 9.60
C ASP A 37 5.51 -7.14 9.34
N GLU A 38 5.13 -7.84 10.41
CA GLU A 38 4.38 -9.09 10.30
C GLU A 38 2.98 -8.90 9.68
N PHE A 39 2.35 -7.76 9.90
CA PHE A 39 1.09 -7.42 9.23
C PHE A 39 1.27 -7.38 7.71
N PHE A 40 2.26 -6.65 7.19
CA PHE A 40 2.48 -6.54 5.75
C PHE A 40 2.97 -7.85 5.13
N ILE A 41 3.80 -8.63 5.83
CA ILE A 41 4.20 -9.98 5.42
C ILE A 41 2.99 -10.90 5.30
N SER A 42 2.12 -10.89 6.32
CA SER A 42 0.89 -11.69 6.34
C SER A 42 -0.08 -11.31 5.22
N LEU A 43 -0.23 -10.01 4.95
CA LEU A 43 -1.03 -9.50 3.84
C LEU A 43 -0.49 -9.97 2.48
N ALA A 44 0.83 -9.90 2.28
CA ALA A 44 1.47 -10.37 1.04
C ALA A 44 1.29 -11.89 0.85
N LYS A 45 1.48 -12.68 1.91
CA LYS A 45 1.22 -14.14 1.90
C LYS A 45 -0.24 -14.45 1.56
N ALA A 46 -1.18 -13.70 2.13
CA ALA A 46 -2.61 -13.87 1.87
C ALA A 46 -2.97 -13.55 0.41
N LEU A 47 -2.41 -12.48 -0.17
CA LEU A 47 -2.60 -12.12 -1.58
C LEU A 47 -1.93 -13.08 -2.56
N ASN A 48 -0.86 -13.74 -2.13
CA ASN A 48 -0.25 -14.79 -2.95
C ASN A 48 -1.21 -15.98 -3.11
N LYS A 49 -1.85 -16.40 -2.00
CA LYS A 49 -2.78 -17.53 -1.94
C LYS A 49 -4.18 -17.21 -2.47
N ASN A 50 -4.64 -15.97 -2.29
CA ASN A 50 -6.00 -15.56 -2.63
C ASN A 50 -5.99 -14.33 -3.55
N PRO A 51 -6.82 -14.30 -4.60
CA PRO A 51 -6.89 -13.14 -5.48
C PRO A 51 -7.53 -11.90 -4.81
N LYS A 52 -8.14 -12.05 -3.63
CA LYS A 52 -8.78 -10.96 -2.89
C LYS A 52 -8.55 -11.11 -1.39
N VAL A 53 -8.16 -10.02 -0.72
CA VAL A 53 -8.09 -9.91 0.74
C VAL A 53 -8.92 -8.71 1.19
N LYS A 54 -9.96 -8.97 1.98
CA LYS A 54 -10.89 -7.95 2.49
C LYS A 54 -10.57 -7.64 3.94
N ILE A 55 -10.29 -6.38 4.25
CA ILE A 55 -10.11 -5.87 5.61
C ILE A 55 -11.35 -5.02 5.94
N SER A 56 -12.22 -5.53 6.82
CA SER A 56 -13.47 -4.87 7.17
C SER A 56 -13.22 -3.45 7.69
N GLY A 57 -14.05 -2.48 7.29
CA GLY A 57 -13.89 -1.08 7.67
C GLY A 57 -12.73 -0.34 6.99
N PHE A 58 -11.77 -1.03 6.38
CA PHE A 58 -10.61 -0.43 5.71
C PHE A 58 -10.72 -0.49 4.18
N GLY A 59 -10.82 -1.68 3.61
CA GLY A 59 -10.87 -1.84 2.16
C GLY A 59 -10.58 -3.25 1.68
N THR A 60 -10.42 -3.39 0.37
CA THR A 60 -10.14 -4.68 -0.27
C THR A 60 -8.91 -4.56 -1.15
N PHE A 61 -7.95 -5.45 -0.95
CA PHE A 61 -6.83 -5.67 -1.85
C PHE A 61 -7.21 -6.75 -2.86
N ILE A 62 -7.02 -6.47 -4.14
CA ILE A 62 -7.42 -7.33 -5.25
C ILE A 62 -6.21 -7.56 -6.14
N LYS A 63 -5.78 -8.81 -6.25
CA LYS A 63 -4.75 -9.24 -7.18
C LYS A 63 -5.38 -9.45 -8.56
N PHE A 64 -4.76 -8.90 -9.59
CA PHE A 64 -5.23 -8.99 -10.97
C PHE A 64 -4.06 -9.00 -11.95
N TYR A 65 -4.28 -9.54 -13.14
CA TYR A 65 -3.31 -9.51 -14.23
C TYR A 65 -3.58 -8.32 -15.14
N THR A 66 -2.53 -7.58 -15.50
CA THR A 66 -2.64 -6.57 -16.56
C THR A 66 -2.51 -7.22 -17.92
N LYS A 67 -3.35 -6.83 -18.88
CA LYS A 67 -3.19 -7.28 -20.28
C LYS A 67 -1.82 -6.85 -20.83
N PRO A 68 -1.16 -7.70 -21.64
CA PRO A 68 0.02 -7.27 -22.38
C PRO A 68 -0.35 -6.13 -23.33
N ARG A 69 0.58 -5.20 -23.53
CA ARG A 69 0.36 -4.01 -24.38
C ARG A 69 1.68 -3.48 -24.92
N ILE A 70 1.61 -2.63 -25.92
CA ILE A 70 2.79 -1.91 -26.43
C ILE A 70 2.96 -0.61 -25.63
N GLY A 71 4.12 -0.46 -24.99
CA GLY A 71 4.58 0.76 -24.36
C GLY A 71 5.40 1.61 -25.32
N ARG A 72 5.74 2.84 -24.90
CA ARG A 72 6.68 3.71 -25.60
C ARG A 72 7.70 4.25 -24.62
N ASN A 73 8.96 4.30 -25.04
CA ASN A 73 10.00 4.95 -24.25
C ASN A 73 9.66 6.45 -24.16
N PRO A 74 9.50 7.03 -22.95
CA PRO A 74 9.14 8.45 -22.83
C PRO A 74 10.13 9.40 -23.52
N LYS A 75 11.42 9.02 -23.57
CA LYS A 75 12.51 9.80 -24.15
C LYS A 75 12.63 9.58 -25.66
N THR A 76 12.76 8.33 -26.11
CA THR A 76 13.04 8.02 -27.54
C THR A 76 11.80 7.80 -28.40
N LYS A 77 10.60 7.70 -27.79
CA LYS A 77 9.31 7.36 -28.43
C LYS A 77 9.24 5.97 -29.08
N GLU A 78 10.32 5.19 -29.02
CA GLU A 78 10.37 3.83 -29.54
C GLU A 78 9.36 2.93 -28.81
N SER A 79 8.74 2.04 -29.58
CA SER A 79 7.72 1.12 -29.06
C SER A 79 8.37 -0.16 -28.52
N PHE A 80 7.88 -0.67 -27.39
CA PHE A 80 8.37 -1.92 -26.81
C PHE A 80 7.23 -2.73 -26.19
N PRO A 81 7.29 -4.08 -26.22
CA PRO A 81 6.27 -4.92 -25.62
C PRO A 81 6.35 -4.85 -24.09
N ILE A 82 5.19 -4.67 -23.44
CA ILE A 82 5.02 -4.79 -21.99
C ILE A 82 4.25 -6.09 -21.74
N PRO A 83 4.87 -7.11 -21.13
CA PRO A 83 4.20 -8.37 -20.85
C PRO A 83 3.11 -8.20 -19.79
N SER A 84 2.23 -9.20 -19.71
CA SER A 84 1.29 -9.31 -18.58
C SER A 84 2.07 -9.39 -17.26
N LYS A 85 1.54 -8.74 -16.22
CA LYS A 85 2.10 -8.74 -14.87
C LYS A 85 0.99 -8.84 -13.84
N GLU A 86 1.28 -9.52 -12.74
CA GLU A 86 0.45 -9.46 -11.55
C GLU A 86 0.58 -8.08 -10.89
N LYS A 87 -0.55 -7.50 -10.54
CA LYS A 87 -0.65 -6.25 -9.79
C LYS A 87 -1.68 -6.38 -8.70
N VAL A 88 -1.56 -5.50 -7.71
CA VAL A 88 -2.55 -5.37 -6.63
C VAL A 88 -3.23 -4.01 -6.77
N LYS A 89 -4.56 -4.02 -6.71
CA LYS A 89 -5.40 -2.82 -6.59
C LYS A 89 -5.95 -2.76 -5.17
N PHE A 90 -5.91 -1.58 -4.55
CA PHE A 90 -6.63 -1.32 -3.31
C PHE A 90 -7.95 -0.58 -3.61
N ALA A 91 -9.05 -1.06 -3.03
CA ALA A 91 -10.35 -0.43 -3.08
C ALA A 91 -10.78 -0.04 -1.66
N PRO A 92 -10.77 1.27 -1.30
CA PRO A 92 -11.12 1.71 0.05
C PRO A 92 -12.60 1.46 0.35
N ALA A 93 -12.89 1.05 1.59
CA ALA A 93 -14.24 0.87 2.09
C ALA A 93 -14.94 2.23 2.29
N LYS A 94 -16.28 2.21 2.39
CA LYS A 94 -17.07 3.42 2.67
C LYS A 94 -16.59 4.14 3.94
N LYS A 95 -16.31 3.38 5.02
CA LYS A 95 -15.81 3.93 6.28
C LYS A 95 -14.49 4.70 6.08
N THR A 96 -13.50 4.11 5.39
CA THR A 96 -12.25 4.80 5.07
C THR A 96 -12.45 6.01 4.17
N LYS A 97 -13.30 5.93 3.14
CA LYS A 97 -13.60 7.09 2.29
C LYS A 97 -14.20 8.24 3.09
N ASN A 98 -15.09 7.96 4.04
CA ASN A 98 -15.69 8.95 4.91
C ASN A 98 -14.72 9.51 5.96
N MET A 99 -13.62 8.83 6.27
CA MET A 99 -12.57 9.38 7.13
C MET A 99 -11.64 10.33 6.36
N LEU A 100 -11.63 10.26 5.02
CA LEU A 100 -10.75 11.04 4.16
C LEU A 100 -11.42 12.29 3.57
N ASN A 101 -12.75 12.34 3.54
CA ASN A 101 -13.58 13.43 3.01
C ASN A 101 -14.57 13.89 4.06
#